data_AF-A0A1M5LFI6-F1
#
_entry.id   AF-A0A1M5LFI6-F1
#
_cell.length_a   1.000
_cell.length_b   1.000
_cell.length_c   1.000
_cell.angle_alpha   90.00
_cell.angle_beta   90.00
_cell.angle_gamma   90.00
#
_symmetry.space_group_name_H-M   'P 1'
#
loop_
_entity.id
_entity.type
_entity.pdbx_description
1 polymer ?
#
loop_
_entity_poly.entity_id
_entity_poly.type
_entity_poly.pdbx_seq_one_letter_code
_entity_poly.pdbx_strand_id
1 'polypeptide(L)'
;MNFNIIGYFIYLIITIFIILKVGKICYKNGNVFVLELIPNHADLCQKINQVLLLAYYLLNIGYCAMTLISWQKIISSTQLIETICIKTAVIIFIISILHYLNILIITKYAQKLIHNNKN
;
A
#
# COMPACT_ATOMS: atom_id res chain seq x y z
N MET A 1 8.61 5.56 32.12
CA MET A 1 8.91 5.32 30.69
C MET A 1 7.67 5.65 29.88
N ASN A 2 7.76 6.45 28.81
CA ASN A 2 6.57 6.82 28.03
C ASN A 2 6.32 5.75 26.96
N PHE A 3 5.51 4.74 27.29
CA PHE A 3 5.20 3.62 26.41
C PHE A 3 4.65 4.06 25.05
N ASN A 4 3.92 5.17 25.00
CA ASN A 4 3.42 5.73 23.74
C ASN A 4 4.55 6.13 22.79
N ILE A 5 5.57 6.84 23.27
CA ILE A 5 6.70 7.26 22.41
C ILE A 5 7.42 6.04 21.84
N ILE A 6 7.66 5.02 22.67
CA ILE A 6 8.29 3.77 22.24
C ILE A 6 7.40 3.06 21.20
N GLY A 7 6.09 3.02 21.44
CA GLY A 7 5.12 2.45 20.50
C GLY A 7 5.12 3.16 19.16
N TYR A 8 5.18 4.49 19.13
CA TYR A 8 5.24 5.28 17.90
C TYR A 8 6.48 4.95 17.10
N PHE A 9 7.65 4.89 17.74
CA PHE A 9 8.90 4.54 17.07
C PHE A 9 8.87 3.14 16.47
N ILE A 10 8.46 2.13 17.26
CA ILE A 10 8.40 0.74 16.78
C ILE A 10 7.40 0.62 15.63
N TYR A 11 6.20 1.18 15.78
CA TYR A 11 5.18 1.15 14.74
C TYR A 11 5.63 1.84 13.45
N LEU A 12 6.26 3.02 13.54
CA LEU A 12 6.75 3.73 12.37
C LEU A 12 7.86 2.96 11.67
N ILE A 13 8.82 2.38 12.39
CA ILE A 13 9.90 1.59 11.79
C ILE A 13 9.33 0.38 11.04
N ILE A 14 8.45 -0.39 11.67
CA ILE A 14 7.80 -1.56 11.06
C ILE A 14 7.01 -1.13 9.83
N THR A 15 6.19 -0.09 9.97
CA THR A 15 5.28 0.35 8.92
C THR A 15 6.04 0.94 7.73
N ILE A 16 7.06 1.79 7.94
CA ILE A 16 7.92 2.33 6.88
C ILE A 16 8.61 1.19 6.13
N PHE A 17 9.15 0.20 6.85
CA PHE A 17 9.78 -0.95 6.23
C PHE A 17 8.81 -1.70 5.32
N ILE A 18 7.59 -1.98 5.79
CA ILE A 18 6.53 -2.63 5.01
C ILE A 18 6.20 -1.81 3.77
N ILE A 19 5.90 -0.52 3.93
CA ILE A 19 5.48 0.38 2.85
C ILE A 19 6.54 0.42 1.74
N LEU A 20 7.81 0.60 2.10
CA LEU A 20 8.89 0.69 1.11
C LEU A 20 9.13 -0.65 0.40
N LYS A 21 9.16 -1.76 1.14
CA LYS A 21 9.41 -3.09 0.57
C LYS A 21 8.27 -3.55 -0.32
N VAL A 22 7.04 -3.48 0.18
CA VAL A 22 5.84 -3.88 -0.56
C VAL A 22 5.69 -2.99 -1.78
N GLY A 23 5.71 -1.65 -1.62
CA GLY A 23 5.64 -0.72 -2.74
C GLY A 23 6.65 -1.00 -3.85
N LYS A 24 7.90 -1.33 -3.51
CA LYS A 24 8.94 -1.70 -4.49
C LYS A 24 8.64 -3.01 -5.22
N ILE A 25 8.18 -4.03 -4.51
CA ILE A 25 7.80 -5.34 -5.10
C ILE A 25 6.62 -5.14 -6.06
N CYS A 26 5.60 -4.43 -5.59
CA CYS A 26 4.40 -4.10 -6.34
C CYS A 26 4.72 -3.29 -7.60
N TYR A 27 5.60 -2.30 -7.50
CA TYR A 27 6.03 -1.52 -8.66
C TYR A 27 6.79 -2.39 -9.68
N LYS A 28 7.74 -3.22 -9.23
CA LYS A 28 8.49 -4.11 -10.13
C LYS A 28 7.57 -5.10 -10.85
N ASN A 29 6.71 -5.79 -10.12
CA ASN A 29 5.83 -6.82 -10.67
C ASN A 29 4.66 -6.20 -11.45
N GLY A 30 4.17 -5.04 -11.02
CA GLY A 30 3.11 -4.29 -11.68
C GLY A 30 3.52 -3.79 -13.07
N ASN A 31 4.78 -3.39 -13.27
CA ASN A 31 5.27 -3.02 -14.59
C ASN A 31 5.19 -4.19 -15.58
N VAL A 32 5.53 -5.41 -15.13
CA VAL A 32 5.42 -6.62 -15.96
C VAL A 32 3.96 -6.92 -16.26
N PHE A 33 3.09 -6.90 -15.24
CA PHE A 33 1.66 -7.17 -15.37
C PHE A 33 0.94 -6.22 -16.32
N VAL A 34 1.14 -4.91 -16.17
CA VAL A 34 0.46 -3.90 -17.01
C VAL A 34 0.98 -3.95 -18.45
N LEU A 35 2.26 -4.26 -18.66
CA LEU A 35 2.85 -4.39 -19.99
C LEU A 35 2.30 -5.61 -20.74
N GLU A 36 2.10 -6.74 -20.05
CA GLU A 36 1.52 -7.95 -20.63
C GLU A 36 0.05 -7.74 -21.02
N LEU A 37 -0.70 -6.92 -20.27
CA LEU A 37 -2.08 -6.56 -20.56
C LEU A 37 -2.23 -5.59 -21.74
N ILE A 38 -1.30 -4.66 -21.91
CA ILE A 38 -1.36 -3.61 -22.94
C ILE A 38 -0.04 -3.59 -23.72
N PRO A 39 0.20 -4.60 -24.58
CA PRO A 39 1.42 -4.67 -25.36
C PRO A 39 1.52 -3.44 -26.29
N ASN A 40 2.75 -2.99 -26.55
CA ASN A 40 3.11 -1.83 -27.38
C ASN A 40 2.99 -0.43 -26.72
N HIS A 41 2.54 -0.34 -25.47
CA HIS A 41 2.39 0.95 -24.77
C HIS A 41 3.27 1.06 -23.51
N ALA A 42 4.55 0.67 -23.61
CA ALA A 42 5.47 0.56 -22.48
C ALA A 42 5.57 1.86 -21.64
N ASP A 43 5.67 3.02 -22.28
CA ASP A 43 5.73 4.31 -21.58
C ASP A 43 4.46 4.57 -20.75
N LEU A 44 3.28 4.29 -21.32
CA LEU A 44 2.01 4.44 -20.63
C LEU A 44 1.90 3.47 -19.45
N CYS A 45 2.28 2.20 -19.64
CA CYS A 45 2.29 1.20 -18.57
C CYS A 45 3.17 1.64 -17.39
N GLN A 46 4.35 2.19 -17.67
CA GLN A 46 5.25 2.70 -16.64
C GLN A 46 4.64 3.91 -15.91
N LYS A 47 3.99 4.82 -16.64
CA LYS A 47 3.33 6.00 -16.04
C LYS A 47 2.15 5.61 -15.15
N ILE A 48 1.31 4.68 -15.59
CA ILE A 48 0.20 4.14 -14.79
C ILE A 48 0.75 3.60 -13.46
N ASN A 49 1.79 2.78 -13.52
CA ASN A 49 2.33 2.16 -12.32
C ASN A 49 3.07 3.17 -11.40
N GLN A 50 3.67 4.24 -11.98
CA GLN A 50 4.23 5.35 -11.19
C GLN A 50 3.13 6.08 -10.41
N VAL A 51 2.00 6.37 -11.05
CA VAL A 51 0.86 7.03 -10.40
C VAL A 51 0.26 6.12 -9.32
N LEU A 52 0.12 4.82 -9.57
CA LEU A 52 -0.35 3.86 -8.57
C LEU A 52 0.59 3.75 -7.37
N LEU A 53 1.91 3.76 -7.60
CA LEU A 53 2.90 3.76 -6.52
C LEU A 53 2.83 5.05 -5.69
N LEU A 54 2.67 6.20 -6.34
CA LEU A 54 2.50 7.48 -5.64
C LEU A 54 1.23 7.49 -4.79
N ALA A 55 0.10 7.04 -5.34
CA ALA A 55 -1.16 6.91 -4.62
C ALA A 55 -1.03 5.96 -3.42
N TYR A 56 -0.33 4.84 -3.61
CA TYR A 56 -0.01 3.89 -2.53
C TYR A 56 0.78 4.57 -1.40
N TYR A 57 1.82 5.35 -1.70
CA TYR A 57 2.59 6.05 -0.67
C TYR A 57 1.77 7.12 0.05
N LEU A 58 1.00 7.93 -0.68
CA LEU A 58 0.15 8.97 -0.09
C LEU A 58 -0.88 8.37 0.88
N LEU A 59 -1.56 7.30 0.46
CA LEU A 59 -2.56 6.63 1.29
C LEU A 59 -1.94 6.07 2.58
N ASN A 60 -0.78 5.40 2.47
CA ASN A 60 -0.11 4.82 3.64
C ASN A 60 0.45 5.87 4.60
N ILE A 61 1.01 6.97 4.09
CA ILE A 61 1.48 8.09 4.92
C ILE A 61 0.30 8.73 5.66
N GLY A 62 -0.82 8.98 4.96
CA GLY A 62 -2.04 9.50 5.57
C GLY A 62 -2.59 8.57 6.66
N TYR A 63 -2.63 7.27 6.40
CA TYR A 63 -3.07 6.27 7.39
C TYR A 63 -2.16 6.24 8.63
N CYS A 64 -0.83 6.35 8.45
CA CYS A 64 0.11 6.42 9.57
C CYS A 64 -0.14 7.65 10.43
N ALA A 65 -0.32 8.82 9.82
CA ALA A 65 -0.62 10.05 10.54
C ALA A 65 -1.94 9.94 11.33
N MET A 66 -3.00 9.42 10.70
CA MET A 66 -4.29 9.19 11.36
C MET A 66 -4.18 8.21 12.54
N THR A 67 -3.34 7.18 12.39
CA THR A 67 -3.10 6.18 13.44
C THR A 67 -2.39 6.80 14.65
N LEU A 68 -1.40 7.66 14.42
CA LEU A 68 -0.69 8.36 15.49
C LEU A 68 -1.60 9.34 16.25
N ILE A 69 -2.47 10.06 15.54
CA ILE A 69 -3.42 11.01 16.15
C ILE A 69 -4.48 10.28 17.00
N SER A 70 -4.92 9.11 16.57
CA SER A 70 -5.94 8.30 17.26
C SER A 70 -5.39 7.38 18.35
N TRP A 71 -4.14 7.56 18.75
CA TRP A 71 -3.44 6.64 19.64
C TRP A 71 -3.79 6.87 21.11
N GLN A 72 -4.31 5.84 21.78
CA GLN A 72 -4.71 5.90 23.19
C GLN A 72 -3.51 5.71 24.15
N LYS A 73 -3.64 6.17 25.40
CA LYS A 73 -2.58 6.01 26.40
C LYS A 73 -2.31 4.52 26.68
N ILE A 74 -1.04 4.11 26.56
CA ILE A 74 -0.58 2.76 26.86
C ILE A 74 -0.11 2.73 28.32
N ILE A 75 -0.69 1.82 29.11
CA ILE A 75 -0.42 1.68 30.54
C ILE A 75 0.45 0.46 30.89
N SER A 76 0.62 -0.50 29.99
CA SER A 76 1.41 -1.72 30.23
C SER A 76 2.20 -2.18 29.00
N SER A 77 3.26 -2.98 29.23
CA SER A 77 4.06 -3.60 28.16
C SER A 77 3.25 -4.57 27.29
N THR A 78 2.27 -5.28 27.87
CA THR A 78 1.38 -6.16 27.10
C THR A 78 0.52 -5.35 26.14
N GLN A 79 -0.09 -4.26 26.63
CA GLN A 79 -0.91 -3.38 25.81
C GLN A 79 -0.09 -2.69 24.70
N LEU A 80 1.20 -2.40 24.96
CA LEU A 80 2.11 -1.88 23.94
C LEU A 80 2.21 -2.82 22.74
N ILE A 81 2.49 -4.11 23.00
CA ILE A 81 2.64 -5.13 21.96
C ILE A 81 1.32 -5.32 21.21
N GLU A 82 0.21 -5.48 21.94
CA GLU A 82 -1.12 -5.63 21.34
C GLU A 82 -1.48 -4.47 20.42
N THR A 83 -1.24 -3.23 20.87
CA THR A 83 -1.54 -2.02 20.09
C THR A 83 -0.73 -1.99 18.80
N ILE A 84 0.58 -2.27 18.88
CA ILE A 84 1.45 -2.31 17.69
C ILE A 84 0.96 -3.39 16.72
N CYS A 85 0.67 -4.59 17.21
CA CYS A 85 0.18 -5.70 16.39
C CYS A 85 -1.13 -5.35 15.68
N ILE A 86 -2.12 -4.79 16.39
CA ILE A 86 -3.42 -4.42 15.82
C ILE A 86 -3.25 -3.34 14.75
N LYS A 87 -2.54 -2.24 15.05
CA LYS A 87 -2.35 -1.15 14.09
C LYS A 87 -1.59 -1.60 12.84
N THR A 88 -0.57 -2.44 13.03
CA THR A 88 0.21 -3.03 11.92
C THR A 88 -0.64 -3.99 11.09
N ALA A 89 -1.47 -4.83 11.73
CA ALA A 89 -2.36 -5.73 11.01
C ALA A 89 -3.35 -4.96 10.13
N VAL A 90 -3.94 -3.87 10.65
CA VAL A 90 -4.91 -3.07 9.90
C VAL A 90 -4.27 -2.46 8.64
N ILE A 91 -3.06 -1.88 8.72
CA ILE A 91 -2.42 -1.33 7.52
C ILE A 91 -2.09 -2.43 6.49
N ILE A 92 -1.67 -3.62 6.94
CA ILE A 92 -1.41 -4.75 6.05
C ILE A 92 -2.71 -5.18 5.33
N PHE A 93 -3.84 -5.25 6.03
CA PHE A 93 -5.14 -5.57 5.42
C PHE A 93 -5.57 -4.51 4.41
N ILE A 94 -5.42 -3.22 4.74
CA ILE A 94 -5.73 -2.11 3.82
C ILE A 94 -4.87 -2.20 2.55
N ILE A 95 -3.55 -2.40 2.70
CA ILE A 95 -2.63 -2.57 1.58
C ILE A 95 -3.05 -3.76 0.71
N SER A 96 -3.37 -4.89 1.32
CA SER A 96 -3.80 -6.10 0.63
C SER A 96 -5.05 -5.86 -0.22
N ILE A 97 -6.10 -5.29 0.38
CA ILE A 97 -7.36 -4.97 -0.32
C ILE A 97 -7.10 -3.98 -1.46
N LEU A 98 -6.34 -2.90 -1.20
CA LEU A 98 -5.97 -1.92 -2.22
C LEU A 98 -5.26 -2.59 -3.41
N HIS A 99 -4.40 -3.56 -3.14
CA HIS A 99 -3.68 -4.29 -4.18
C HIS A 99 -4.60 -5.14 -5.06
N TYR A 100 -5.52 -5.89 -4.45
CA TYR A 100 -6.52 -6.63 -5.21
C TYR A 100 -7.39 -5.70 -6.05
N LEU A 101 -7.81 -4.55 -5.50
CA LEU A 101 -8.58 -3.54 -6.25
C LEU A 101 -7.79 -2.99 -7.44
N ASN A 102 -6.51 -2.67 -7.26
CA ASN A 102 -5.66 -2.18 -8.36
C ASN A 102 -5.59 -3.20 -9.50
N ILE A 103 -5.37 -4.48 -9.19
CA ILE A 103 -5.31 -5.55 -10.21
C ILE A 103 -6.65 -5.66 -10.95
N LEU A 104 -7.77 -5.69 -10.22
CA LEU A 104 -9.11 -5.79 -10.81
C LEU A 104 -9.43 -4.61 -11.73
N ILE A 105 -9.14 -3.39 -11.30
CA ILE A 105 -9.39 -2.16 -12.07
C ILE A 105 -8.56 -2.18 -13.36
N ILE A 106 -7.24 -2.41 -13.25
CA ILE A 106 -6.34 -2.43 -14.41
C ILE A 106 -6.79 -3.49 -15.42
N THR A 107 -7.11 -4.70 -14.94
CA THR A 107 -7.56 -5.80 -15.80
C THR A 107 -8.83 -5.45 -16.56
N LYS A 108 -9.80 -4.86 -15.86
CA LYS A 108 -11.08 -4.44 -16.46
C LYS A 108 -10.90 -3.34 -17.51
N TYR A 109 -10.04 -2.36 -17.25
CA TYR A 109 -9.74 -1.30 -18.22
C TYR A 109 -8.97 -1.83 -19.43
N ALA A 110 -7.99 -2.71 -19.23
CA ALA A 110 -7.23 -3.33 -20.31
C ALA A 110 -8.14 -4.16 -21.23
N GLN A 111 -9.03 -4.98 -20.67
CA GLN A 111 -10.01 -5.75 -21.45
C GLN A 111 -10.92 -4.85 -22.31
N LYS A 112 -11.36 -3.70 -21.77
CA LYS A 112 -12.18 -2.73 -22.52
C LYS A 112 -11.42 -2.13 -23.70
N LEU A 113 -10.13 -1.81 -23.54
CA LEU A 113 -9.28 -1.29 -24.62
C LEU A 113 -9.08 -2.32 -25.73
N ILE A 114 -8.83 -3.58 -25.38
CA ILE A 114 -8.66 -4.67 -26.35
C ILE A 114 -9.95 -4.91 -27.14
N HIS A 115 -11.11 -4.86 -26.49
CA HIS A 115 -12.39 -5.06 -27.16
C HIS A 115 -12.74 -3.91 -28.13
N ASN A 116 -12.46 -2.65 -27.75
CA ASN A 116 -12.68 -1.51 -28.63
C ASN A 116 -11.77 -1.49 -29.86
N ASN A 117 -10.57 -2.06 -29.80
CA ASN A 117 -9.66 -2.12 -30.95
C ASN A 117 -10.02 -3.21 -31.98
N LYS A 118 -11.03 -4.05 -31.69
CA LYS A 118 -11.53 -5.10 -32.60
C LYS A 118 -12.79 -4.70 -33.36
N ASN A 119 -13.38 -3.55 -33.04
CA ASN A 119 -14.55 -2.98 -33.70
C ASN A 119 -14.12 -1.79 -34.56
#